data_AF-A0AAF6B526-F1
#
_entry.id   AF-A0AAF6B526-F1
#
_cell.length_a   1.000
_cell.length_b   1.000
_cell.length_c   1.000
_cell.angle_alpha   90.00
_cell.angle_beta   90.00
_cell.angle_gamma   90.00
#
_symmetry.space_group_name_H-M   'P 1'
#
loop_
_entity.id
_entity.type
_entity.pdbx_description
1 polymer ?
#
loop_
_entity_poly.entity_id
_entity_poly.type
_entity_poly.pdbx_seq_one_letter_code
_entity_poly.pdbx_strand_id
1 'polypeptide(L)'
;MKGKLQAFSIMNTEPPDLADQYLSIPYEEGKIDLTTNTSKWLTLPKSFYTLDGRDCDKIGISHSAFRLQPQPCNHGFQSCCSNQLDKFAKDESERLANGETPLYAVSRHGKVFASHQTHNSTLNLLTNQTVTSLLTLEVKADDLKYFVHRWEGLYFLIMLIGYFELN
;
A
#
# COMPACT_ATOMS: atom_id res chain seq x y z
N MET A 1 -15.89 35.21 15.22
CA MET A 1 -15.22 34.67 14.03
C MET A 1 -15.80 33.30 13.73
N LYS A 2 -16.11 33.01 12.46
CA LYS A 2 -16.57 31.70 11.98
C LYS A 2 -15.67 31.25 10.84
N GLY A 3 -15.36 29.97 10.76
CA GLY A 3 -14.58 29.39 9.67
C GLY A 3 -15.42 28.36 8.92
N LYS A 4 -15.31 28.34 7.58
CA LYS A 4 -15.92 27.32 6.73
C LYS A 4 -14.89 26.84 5.70
N LEU A 5 -14.64 25.54 5.70
CA LEU A 5 -13.92 24.87 4.62
C LEU A 5 -14.84 24.78 3.40
N GLN A 6 -14.39 25.31 2.26
CA GLN A 6 -15.18 25.35 1.04
C GLN A 6 -14.81 24.21 0.09
N ALA A 7 -13.52 24.03 -0.15
CA ALA A 7 -13.03 23.12 -1.18
C ALA A 7 -11.55 22.75 -0.99
N PHE A 8 -11.10 21.77 -1.75
CA PHE A 8 -9.70 21.42 -1.95
C PHE A 8 -9.35 21.60 -3.43
N SER A 9 -8.08 21.93 -3.72
CA SER A 9 -7.56 21.92 -5.08
C SER A 9 -7.61 20.50 -5.66
N ILE A 10 -7.74 20.41 -6.98
CA ILE A 10 -7.64 19.14 -7.70
C ILE A 10 -6.23 18.58 -7.51
N MET A 11 -6.13 17.28 -7.21
CA MET A 11 -4.86 16.56 -7.12
C MET A 11 -4.30 16.33 -8.52
N ASN A 12 -2.98 16.51 -8.69
CA ASN A 12 -2.31 16.31 -9.99
C ASN A 12 -2.12 14.83 -10.35
N THR A 13 -2.29 13.94 -9.37
CA THR A 13 -2.27 12.48 -9.55
C THR A 13 -3.32 11.93 -8.63
N GLU A 14 -4.20 11.12 -9.20
CA GLU A 14 -5.25 10.49 -8.41
C GLU A 14 -4.65 9.48 -7.43
N PRO A 15 -5.24 9.33 -6.23
CA PRO A 15 -4.89 8.25 -5.34
C PRO A 15 -5.05 6.90 -6.05
N PRO A 16 -4.19 5.91 -5.76
CA PRO A 16 -4.31 4.60 -6.37
C PRO A 16 -5.66 3.96 -5.99
N ASP A 17 -6.36 3.41 -6.98
CA ASP A 17 -7.55 2.62 -6.72
C ASP A 17 -7.15 1.22 -6.24
N LEU A 18 -7.53 0.93 -4.99
CA LEU A 18 -7.26 -0.34 -4.32
C LEU A 18 -8.53 -1.19 -4.14
N ALA A 19 -9.66 -0.79 -4.74
CA ALA A 19 -10.95 -1.44 -4.54
C ALA A 19 -10.93 -2.93 -4.93
N ASP A 20 -10.16 -3.30 -5.95
CA ASP A 20 -10.05 -4.68 -6.45
C ASP A 20 -8.81 -5.43 -5.96
N GLN A 21 -8.21 -4.96 -4.87
CA GLN A 21 -7.05 -5.59 -4.24
C GLN A 21 -7.37 -6.06 -2.83
N TYR A 22 -6.66 -7.10 -2.39
CA TYR A 22 -6.55 -7.46 -0.99
C TYR A 22 -5.18 -7.06 -0.46
N LEU A 23 -5.17 -6.60 0.79
CA LEU A 23 -3.97 -6.36 1.57
C LEU A 23 -3.69 -7.61 2.41
N SER A 24 -2.55 -8.26 2.17
CA SER A 24 -2.06 -9.38 2.97
C SER A 24 -0.99 -8.92 3.94
N ILE A 25 -1.25 -9.17 5.21
CA ILE A 25 -0.39 -8.76 6.33
C ILE A 25 0.05 -10.03 7.05
N PRO A 26 1.36 -10.27 7.21
CA PRO A 26 1.85 -11.42 7.94
C PRO A 26 1.32 -11.45 9.38
N TYR A 27 0.90 -12.64 9.81
CA TYR A 27 0.60 -12.93 11.19
C TYR A 27 1.82 -13.60 11.82
N GLU A 28 2.57 -12.87 12.63
CA GLU A 28 3.81 -13.34 13.26
C GLU A 28 3.62 -13.42 14.77
N GLU A 29 3.99 -14.55 15.37
CA GLU A 29 4.00 -14.75 16.84
C GLU A 29 2.67 -14.44 17.55
N GLY A 30 1.54 -14.73 16.90
CA GLY A 30 0.24 -14.49 17.49
C GLY A 30 -0.26 -13.05 17.36
N LYS A 31 0.42 -12.21 16.58
CA LYS A 31 0.09 -10.79 16.42
C LYS A 31 0.13 -10.38 14.95
N ILE A 32 -0.78 -9.50 14.58
CA ILE A 32 -0.71 -8.77 13.31
C ILE A 32 0.11 -7.51 13.60
N ASP A 33 1.31 -7.40 13.03
CA ASP A 33 2.06 -6.14 13.09
C ASP A 33 1.50 -5.16 12.06
N LEU A 34 0.70 -4.22 12.55
CA LEU A 34 0.09 -3.14 11.76
C LEU A 34 0.89 -1.84 11.81
N THR A 35 1.97 -1.78 12.58
CA THR A 35 2.56 -0.49 12.99
C THR A 35 4.05 -0.35 12.73
N THR A 36 4.81 -1.45 12.68
CA THR A 36 6.28 -1.37 12.66
C THR A 36 6.91 -1.85 11.38
N ASN A 37 6.32 -2.82 10.66
CA ASN A 37 6.96 -3.39 9.49
C ASN A 37 6.00 -3.64 8.30
N THR A 38 5.88 -2.65 7.43
CA THR A 38 5.12 -2.76 6.17
C THR A 38 5.91 -3.42 5.03
N SER A 39 7.19 -3.74 5.21
CA SER A 39 8.04 -4.25 4.13
C SER A 39 7.62 -5.62 3.60
N LYS A 40 6.96 -6.41 4.44
CA LYS A 40 6.44 -7.74 4.10
C LYS A 40 5.00 -7.72 3.60
N TRP A 41 4.35 -6.57 3.56
CA TRP A 41 2.93 -6.47 3.21
C TRP A 41 2.76 -6.50 1.70
N LEU A 42 1.81 -7.30 1.25
CA LEU A 42 1.52 -7.46 -0.17
C LEU A 42 0.13 -6.94 -0.49
N THR A 43 0.02 -6.20 -1.59
CA THR A 43 -1.24 -5.83 -2.23
C THR A 43 -1.38 -6.62 -3.52
N LEU A 44 -2.36 -7.53 -3.56
CA LEU A 44 -2.57 -8.45 -4.67
C LEU A 44 -4.01 -8.35 -5.18
N PRO A 45 -4.27 -8.51 -6.49
CA PRO A 45 -5.61 -8.51 -7.04
C PRO A 45 -6.50 -9.57 -6.37
N LYS A 46 -7.78 -9.25 -6.16
CA LYS A 46 -8.77 -10.21 -5.61
C LYS A 46 -8.85 -11.50 -6.43
N SER A 47 -8.56 -11.45 -7.73
CA SER A 47 -8.55 -12.62 -8.62
C SER A 47 -7.52 -13.69 -8.24
N PHE A 48 -6.49 -13.34 -7.47
CA PHE A 48 -5.49 -14.29 -6.96
C PHE A 48 -5.96 -15.06 -5.72
N TYR A 49 -7.12 -14.70 -5.16
CA TYR A 49 -7.65 -15.31 -3.95
C TYR A 49 -8.87 -16.18 -4.25
N THR A 50 -9.06 -17.18 -3.42
CA THR A 50 -10.29 -17.95 -3.29
C THR A 50 -10.76 -17.88 -1.84
N LEU A 51 -11.95 -17.34 -1.62
CA LEU A 51 -12.50 -17.19 -0.27
C LEU A 51 -13.24 -18.44 0.20
N ASP A 52 -13.77 -19.23 -0.74
CA ASP A 52 -14.41 -20.52 -0.46
C ASP A 52 -13.43 -21.70 -0.56
N GLY A 53 -12.18 -21.42 -0.97
CA GLY A 53 -11.10 -22.39 -1.07
C GLY A 53 -11.31 -23.45 -2.16
N ARG A 54 -12.16 -23.18 -3.17
CA ARG A 54 -12.51 -24.16 -4.22
C ARG A 54 -11.65 -24.08 -5.48
N ASP A 55 -10.97 -22.96 -5.68
CA ASP A 55 -10.14 -22.76 -6.87
C ASP A 55 -8.71 -23.24 -6.61
N CYS A 56 -8.20 -24.07 -7.52
CA CYS A 56 -6.78 -24.41 -7.58
C CYS A 56 -5.92 -23.18 -7.88
N ASP A 57 -4.67 -23.22 -7.43
CA ASP A 57 -3.63 -22.25 -7.77
C ASP A 57 -4.03 -20.80 -7.45
N LYS A 58 -4.76 -20.64 -6.33
CA LYS A 58 -5.12 -19.36 -5.71
C LYS A 58 -4.78 -19.37 -4.23
N ILE A 59 -4.59 -18.18 -3.68
CA ILE A 59 -4.37 -17.95 -2.25
C ILE A 59 -5.65 -18.29 -1.49
N GLY A 60 -5.53 -19.10 -0.45
CA GLY A 60 -6.68 -19.56 0.36
C GLY A 60 -7.28 -20.88 -0.09
N ILE A 61 -6.60 -21.62 -0.97
CA ILE A 61 -7.01 -22.96 -1.37
C ILE A 61 -7.27 -23.88 -0.17
N SER A 62 -8.35 -24.66 -0.24
CA SER A 62 -8.71 -25.65 0.77
C SER A 62 -8.30 -27.08 0.39
N HIS A 63 -8.29 -27.96 1.38
CA HIS A 63 -8.14 -29.40 1.19
C HIS A 63 -9.15 -29.98 0.16
N SER A 64 -10.38 -29.44 0.10
CA SER A 64 -11.41 -29.93 -0.82
C SER A 64 -11.03 -29.71 -2.28
N ALA A 65 -10.51 -28.53 -2.63
CA ALA A 65 -10.03 -28.24 -3.98
C ALA A 65 -8.85 -29.15 -4.36
N PHE A 66 -7.87 -29.26 -3.47
CA PHE A 66 -6.70 -30.11 -3.69
C PHE A 66 -7.07 -31.59 -3.86
N ARG A 67 -7.99 -32.11 -3.05
CA ARG A 67 -8.43 -33.52 -3.11
C ARG A 67 -9.28 -33.83 -4.33
N LEU A 68 -10.10 -32.88 -4.79
CA LEU A 68 -11.04 -33.06 -5.89
C LEU A 68 -10.49 -32.60 -7.25
N GLN A 69 -9.18 -32.32 -7.33
CA GLN A 69 -8.53 -32.02 -8.60
C GLN A 69 -8.73 -33.17 -9.61
N PRO A 70 -8.91 -32.86 -10.90
CA PRO A 70 -9.06 -33.90 -11.93
C PRO A 70 -7.79 -34.73 -12.01
N GLN A 71 -7.89 -36.05 -12.18
CA GLN A 71 -6.74 -36.93 -12.40
C GLN A 71 -5.54 -36.69 -11.43
N PRO A 72 -5.74 -36.70 -10.10
CA PRO A 72 -4.73 -36.26 -9.13
C PRO A 72 -3.41 -37.05 -9.22
N CYS A 73 -3.48 -38.32 -9.59
CA CYS A 73 -2.30 -39.18 -9.72
C CYS A 73 -1.44 -38.89 -10.97
N ASN A 74 -1.98 -38.14 -11.94
CA ASN A 74 -1.27 -37.75 -13.16
C ASN A 74 -0.60 -36.37 -13.04
N HIS A 75 -0.87 -35.64 -11.96
CA HIS A 75 -0.32 -34.32 -11.73
C HIS A 75 1.03 -34.36 -11.03
N GLY A 76 1.85 -33.35 -11.27
CA GLY A 76 3.13 -33.16 -10.59
C GLY A 76 2.95 -32.84 -9.10
N PHE A 77 4.04 -33.00 -8.36
CA PHE A 77 4.13 -32.52 -6.98
C PHE A 77 3.77 -31.02 -6.89
N GLN A 78 3.04 -30.63 -5.83
CA GLN A 78 2.52 -29.26 -5.61
C GLN A 78 1.51 -28.74 -6.64
N SER A 79 0.96 -29.61 -7.50
CA SER A 79 -0.22 -29.27 -8.30
C SER A 79 -1.33 -28.66 -7.44
N CYS A 80 -2.06 -27.69 -8.00
CA CYS A 80 -3.14 -26.96 -7.34
C CYS A 80 -2.67 -26.00 -6.21
N CYS A 81 -1.38 -26.00 -5.83
CA CYS A 81 -0.82 -25.19 -4.75
C CYS A 81 0.24 -24.17 -5.23
N SER A 82 0.23 -23.75 -6.50
CA SER A 82 1.38 -23.01 -7.07
C SER A 82 1.41 -21.50 -6.78
N ASN A 83 0.26 -20.80 -6.73
CA ASN A 83 0.23 -19.34 -6.50
C ASN A 83 -0.19 -18.99 -5.07
N GLN A 84 0.69 -19.28 -4.12
CA GLN A 84 0.50 -18.96 -2.71
C GLN A 84 1.28 -17.69 -2.32
N LEU A 85 0.98 -17.14 -1.13
CA LEU A 85 1.56 -15.88 -0.65
C LEU A 85 3.10 -15.91 -0.57
N ASP A 86 3.68 -17.07 -0.24
CA ASP A 86 5.12 -17.28 -0.17
C ASP A 86 5.80 -17.09 -1.53
N LYS A 87 5.19 -17.56 -2.62
CA LYS A 87 5.66 -17.31 -3.98
C LYS A 87 5.70 -15.81 -4.28
N PHE A 88 4.59 -15.10 -4.06
CA PHE A 88 4.54 -13.66 -4.33
C PHE A 88 5.51 -12.86 -3.44
N ALA A 89 5.68 -13.25 -2.18
CA ALA A 89 6.64 -12.63 -1.28
C ALA A 89 8.09 -12.86 -1.73
N LYS A 90 8.40 -14.08 -2.20
CA LYS A 90 9.74 -14.42 -2.73
C LYS A 90 10.04 -13.66 -4.01
N ASP A 91 9.10 -13.68 -4.97
CA ASP A 91 9.23 -12.95 -6.24
C ASP A 91 9.46 -11.45 -5.96
N GLU A 92 8.70 -10.86 -5.03
CA GLU A 92 8.87 -9.46 -4.66
C GLU A 92 10.22 -9.19 -3.98
N SER A 93 10.67 -10.08 -3.10
CA SER A 93 11.99 -9.96 -2.45
C SER A 93 13.13 -10.01 -3.46
N GLU A 94 13.05 -10.87 -4.47
CA GLU A 94 14.05 -10.96 -5.54
C GLU A 94 14.06 -9.70 -6.41
N ARG A 95 12.88 -9.19 -6.79
CA ARG A 95 12.73 -7.92 -7.53
C ARG A 95 13.37 -6.76 -6.78
N LEU A 96 13.07 -6.62 -5.48
CA LEU A 96 13.63 -5.55 -4.65
C LEU A 96 15.14 -5.67 -4.50
N ALA A 97 15.66 -6.89 -4.35
CA ALA A 97 17.11 -7.14 -4.29
C ALA A 97 17.82 -6.74 -5.59
N ASN A 98 17.15 -6.89 -6.74
CA ASN A 98 17.64 -6.50 -8.06
C ASN A 98 17.40 -5.01 -8.38
N GLY A 99 16.85 -4.22 -7.46
CA GLY A 99 16.51 -2.81 -7.70
C GLY A 99 15.37 -2.61 -8.70
N GLU A 100 14.58 -3.64 -8.97
CA GLU A 100 13.42 -3.55 -9.85
C GLU A 100 12.25 -2.81 -9.18
N THR A 101 11.34 -2.31 -10.01
CA THR A 101 10.12 -1.68 -9.51
C THR A 101 9.26 -2.70 -8.73
N PRO A 102 8.83 -2.37 -7.49
CA PRO A 102 7.98 -3.25 -6.69
C PRO A 102 6.67 -3.55 -7.42
N LEU A 103 6.24 -4.81 -7.41
CA LEU A 103 5.01 -5.24 -8.10
C LEU A 103 3.91 -5.56 -7.10
N TYR A 104 4.24 -6.25 -6.01
CA TYR A 104 3.27 -6.69 -5.02
C TYR A 104 3.41 -5.99 -3.68
N ALA A 105 4.57 -5.40 -3.38
CA ALA A 105 4.76 -4.70 -2.11
C ALA A 105 3.81 -3.51 -2.01
N VAL A 106 3.18 -3.34 -0.84
CA VAL A 106 2.31 -2.19 -0.56
C VAL A 106 3.01 -0.84 -0.79
N SER A 107 4.35 -0.80 -0.65
CA SER A 107 5.19 0.38 -0.84
C SER A 107 5.16 0.93 -2.27
N ARG A 108 4.72 0.13 -3.26
CA ARG A 108 4.50 0.61 -4.64
C ARG A 108 3.51 1.77 -4.72
N HIS A 109 2.62 1.87 -3.73
CA HIS A 109 1.59 2.91 -3.65
C HIS A 109 2.07 4.15 -2.88
N GLY A 110 3.35 4.18 -2.47
CA GLY A 110 3.95 5.27 -1.72
C GLY A 110 4.21 4.91 -0.25
N LYS A 111 4.37 5.94 0.59
CA LYS A 111 4.58 5.73 2.03
C LYS A 111 3.26 5.33 2.68
N VAL A 112 3.21 4.14 3.25
CA VAL A 112 2.03 3.59 3.91
C VAL A 112 2.21 3.53 5.42
N PHE A 113 1.11 3.66 6.14
CA PHE A 113 1.03 3.42 7.57
C PHE A 113 -0.36 2.87 7.89
N ALA A 114 -0.44 1.85 8.74
CA ALA A 114 -1.75 1.42 9.23
C ALA A 114 -1.99 1.93 10.66
N SER A 115 -3.26 2.12 10.95
CA SER A 115 -3.74 2.38 12.29
C SER A 115 -4.68 1.26 12.67
N HIS A 116 -4.43 0.65 13.83
CA HIS A 116 -5.27 -0.37 14.42
C HIS A 116 -5.98 0.18 15.64
N GLN A 117 -7.30 0.25 15.56
CA GLN A 117 -8.19 0.47 16.70
C GLN A 117 -8.97 -0.82 16.94
N THR A 118 -9.47 -1.01 18.17
CA THR A 118 -10.07 -2.26 18.67
C THR A 118 -11.12 -2.91 17.76
N HIS A 119 -11.80 -2.11 16.91
CA HIS A 119 -12.80 -2.58 15.96
C HIS A 119 -12.57 -2.09 14.52
N ASN A 120 -11.49 -1.34 14.26
CA ASN A 120 -11.25 -0.71 12.96
C ASN A 120 -9.75 -0.70 12.64
N SER A 121 -9.39 -1.39 11.56
CA SER A 121 -8.07 -1.31 10.95
C SER A 121 -8.14 -0.44 9.71
N THR A 122 -7.24 0.53 9.59
CA THR A 122 -7.18 1.42 8.43
C THR A 122 -5.80 1.37 7.81
N LEU A 123 -5.74 1.29 6.47
CA LEU A 123 -4.54 1.54 5.70
C LEU A 123 -4.57 3.00 5.25
N ASN A 124 -3.50 3.73 5.52
CA ASN A 124 -3.36 5.13 5.12
C ASN A 124 -2.18 5.25 4.15
N LEU A 125 -2.39 6.00 3.08
CA LEU A 125 -1.38 6.31 2.08
C LEU A 125 -1.01 7.78 2.21
N LEU A 126 0.27 8.06 2.38
CA LEU A 126 0.77 9.42 2.42
C LEU A 126 0.93 9.94 1.00
N THR A 127 0.18 10.99 0.66
CA THR A 127 0.38 11.72 -0.59
C THR A 127 1.59 12.64 -0.49
N ASN A 128 2.42 12.66 -1.53
CA ASN A 128 3.51 13.64 -1.68
C ASN A 128 3.04 14.91 -2.37
N GLN A 129 1.73 15.04 -2.62
CA GLN A 129 1.16 16.17 -3.33
C GLN A 129 0.79 17.31 -2.40
N THR A 130 1.04 18.53 -2.87
CA THR A 130 0.56 19.74 -2.22
C THR A 130 -0.91 19.93 -2.57
N VAL A 131 -1.80 19.82 -1.59
CA VAL A 131 -3.22 20.12 -1.72
C VAL A 131 -3.50 21.46 -1.06
N THR A 132 -4.05 22.41 -1.81
CA THR A 132 -4.48 23.71 -1.27
C THR A 132 -5.92 23.62 -0.82
N SER A 133 -6.18 24.02 0.43
CA SER A 133 -7.53 24.06 1.00
C SER A 133 -8.06 25.50 0.95
N LEU A 134 -9.29 25.69 0.46
CA LEU A 134 -9.96 26.98 0.48
C LEU A 134 -10.75 27.13 1.78
N LEU A 135 -10.28 28.02 2.65
CA LEU A 135 -10.92 28.34 3.92
C LEU A 135 -11.51 29.75 3.86
N THR A 136 -12.80 29.88 4.15
CA THR A 136 -13.45 31.17 4.36
C THR A 136 -13.50 31.48 5.85
N LEU A 137 -12.98 32.64 6.24
CA LEU A 137 -13.04 33.16 7.60
C LEU A 137 -13.97 34.37 7.63
N GLU A 138 -15.08 34.25 8.34
CA GLU A 138 -16.03 35.33 8.58
C GLU A 138 -15.72 35.98 9.95
N VAL A 139 -15.35 37.26 9.92
CA VAL A 139 -14.97 38.02 11.11
C VAL A 139 -15.85 39.26 11.20
N LYS A 140 -16.42 39.52 12.38
CA LYS A 140 -17.08 40.79 12.67
C LYS A 140 -16.03 41.76 13.20
N ALA A 141 -15.45 42.56 12.31
CA ALA A 141 -14.42 43.56 12.60
C ALA A 141 -14.48 44.66 11.53
N ASP A 142 -13.87 45.81 11.83
CA ASP A 142 -13.85 46.96 10.92
C ASP A 142 -12.71 46.89 9.89
N ASP A 143 -11.59 46.24 10.23
CA ASP A 143 -10.42 46.08 9.36
C ASP A 143 -9.68 44.76 9.64
N LEU A 144 -8.91 44.26 8.66
CA LEU A 144 -8.16 43.02 8.74
C LEU A 144 -6.71 43.21 8.28
N LYS A 145 -5.75 42.80 9.11
CA LYS A 145 -4.32 42.79 8.79
C LYS A 145 -3.77 41.38 8.90
N TYR A 146 -2.88 41.01 7.98
CA TYR A 146 -2.18 39.74 8.01
C TYR A 146 -0.67 39.97 8.12
N PHE A 147 0.00 39.09 8.86
CA PHE A 147 1.45 39.10 9.04
C PHE A 147 2.01 37.77 8.52
N VAL A 148 3.03 37.84 7.66
CA VAL A 148 3.70 36.66 7.10
C VAL A 148 5.12 36.62 7.63
N HIS A 149 5.51 35.48 8.21
CA HIS A 149 6.89 35.24 8.59
C HIS A 149 7.68 34.72 7.39
N ARG A 150 8.82 35.35 7.10
CA ARG A 150 9.74 34.93 6.05
C ARG A 150 11.12 34.67 6.66
N TRP A 151 11.64 33.47 6.43
CA TRP A 151 12.98 33.05 6.83
C TRP A 151 13.77 32.71 5.56
N GLU A 152 15.07 33.01 5.53
CA GLU A 152 15.95 32.59 4.44
C GLU A 152 16.58 31.24 4.79
N GLY A 153 16.34 30.22 3.96
CA GLY A 153 16.93 28.89 4.12
C GLY A 153 18.07 28.66 3.13
N LEU A 154 19.16 28.02 3.59
CA LEU A 154 20.24 27.54 2.73
C LEU A 154 20.13 26.00 2.62
N TYR A 155 20.15 25.45 1.40
CA TYR A 155 20.23 24.01 1.18
C TYR A 155 21.70 23.55 1.28
N PHE A 156 22.02 22.66 2.21
CA PHE A 156 23.41 22.27 2.50
C PHE A 156 23.90 21.01 1.77
N LEU A 157 23.01 20.15 1.28
CA LEU A 157 23.38 18.93 0.53
C LEU A 157 22.18 18.40 -0.28
N ILE A 158 22.37 18.17 -1.58
CA ILE A 158 21.45 17.39 -2.42
C ILE A 158 22.28 16.22 -2.95
N MET A 159 22.02 15.01 -2.45
CA MET A 159 22.70 13.80 -2.89
C MET A 159 21.76 13.03 -3.82
N LEU A 160 22.15 12.94 -5.10
CA LEU A 160 21.51 12.03 -6.06
C LEU A 160 22.32 10.73 -6.07
N ILE A 161 21.76 9.65 -5.52
CA ILE A 161 22.36 8.32 -5.60
C ILE A 161 21.89 7.69 -6.91
N GLY A 162 22.73 7.75 -7.94
CA GLY A 162 22.59 6.96 -9.17
C GLY A 162 23.44 5.69 -9.06
N TYR A 163 22.82 4.52 -9.16
CA TYR A 163 23.55 3.27 -9.33
C TYR A 163 23.97 3.16 -10.80
N PHE A 164 25.27 3.19 -11.06
CA PHE A 164 25.87 2.81 -12.33
C PHE A 164 26.50 1.42 -12.14
N GLU A 165 25.96 0.39 -12.79
CA GLU A 165 26.70 -0.85 -13.00
C GLU A 165 27.67 -0.65 -14.17
N LEU A 166 28.95 -0.86 -13.92
CA LEU A 166 29.99 -0.95 -14.96
C LEU A 166 30.05 -2.41 -15.41
N ASN A 167 29.85 -2.64 -16.72
CA ASN A 167 30.14 -3.91 -17.40
C ASN A 167 31.61 -4.33 -17.25
#